data_AF-A0A4V2QG25-F1
#
_entry.id   AF-A0A4V2QG25-F1
#
_cell.length_a   1.000
_cell.length_b   1.000
_cell.length_c   1.000
_cell.angle_alpha   90.00
_cell.angle_beta   90.00
_cell.angle_gamma   90.00
#
_symmetry.space_group_name_H-M   'P 1'
#
loop_
_entity.id
_entity.type
_entity.pdbx_description
1 polymer ?
#
loop_
_entity_poly.entity_id
_entity_poly.type
_entity_poly.pdbx_seq_one_letter_code
_entity_poly.pdbx_strand_id
1 'polypeptide(L)'
;MEFTDMLNTFDPEIQQHMLGLFFRDMLIYKAKLQKCESPIEKLFALYFLYGEREQGFGDSAMVLIEPQYEIHLNSTTYRVDFLISVQISGQFVRLIVECDGHDFHERTKAQARYDRRRERRLKASGYEVIRFTGSEIVADPYKCVTETMELMKQMALNNTAKCINQ
;
A
#
# COMPACT_ATOMS: atom_id res chain seq x y z
N MET A 1 -5.52 -9.37 -28.13
CA MET A 1 -5.22 -10.76 -27.74
C MET A 1 -5.86 -10.94 -26.38
N GLU A 2 -6.90 -11.76 -26.29
CA GLU A 2 -7.53 -12.02 -25.00
C GLU A 2 -6.64 -12.92 -24.14
N PHE A 3 -6.79 -12.89 -22.81
CA PHE A 3 -6.02 -13.73 -21.89
C PHE A 3 -6.08 -15.22 -22.26
N THR A 4 -7.25 -15.67 -22.72
CA THR A 4 -7.49 -17.03 -23.19
C THR A 4 -6.68 -17.36 -24.44
N ASP A 5 -6.57 -16.42 -25.39
CA ASP A 5 -5.76 -16.61 -26.61
C ASP A 5 -4.28 -16.76 -26.28
N MET A 6 -3.79 -15.98 -25.31
CA MET A 6 -2.41 -16.06 -24.83
C MET A 6 -2.13 -17.41 -24.16
N LEU A 7 -3.02 -17.87 -23.27
CA LEU A 7 -2.84 -19.16 -22.59
C LEU A 7 -2.83 -20.34 -23.56
N ASN A 8 -3.68 -20.29 -24.60
CA ASN A 8 -3.79 -21.36 -25.59
C ASN A 8 -2.52 -21.55 -26.44
N THR A 9 -1.54 -20.65 -26.35
CA THR A 9 -0.23 -20.81 -27.02
C THR A 9 0.71 -21.81 -26.31
N PHE A 10 0.38 -22.23 -25.09
CA PHE A 10 1.18 -23.16 -24.28
C PHE A 10 0.58 -24.56 -24.26
N ASP A 11 1.38 -25.59 -23.92
CA ASP A 11 0.89 -26.95 -23.73
C ASP A 11 -0.13 -27.04 -22.59
N PRO A 12 -1.14 -27.94 -22.64
CA PRO A 12 -2.20 -28.03 -21.63
C PRO A 12 -1.70 -28.21 -20.19
N GLU A 13 -0.60 -28.95 -20.00
CA GLU A 13 0.03 -29.12 -18.68
C GLU A 13 0.58 -27.79 -18.15
N ILE A 14 1.27 -27.03 -19.00
CA ILE A 14 1.79 -25.69 -18.65
C ILE A 14 0.64 -24.72 -18.37
N GLN A 15 -0.43 -24.75 -19.17
CA GLN A 15 -1.63 -23.93 -18.94
C GLN A 15 -2.21 -24.17 -17.54
N GLN A 16 -2.31 -25.43 -17.11
CA GLN A 16 -2.83 -25.79 -15.79
C GLN A 16 -1.96 -25.20 -14.67
N HIS A 17 -0.63 -25.27 -14.80
CA HIS A 17 0.28 -24.66 -13.84
C HIS A 17 0.16 -23.14 -13.80
N MET A 18 0.10 -22.48 -14.96
CA MET A 18 -0.08 -21.03 -15.06
C MET A 18 -1.39 -20.59 -14.39
N LEU A 19 -2.52 -21.24 -14.70
CA LEU A 19 -3.81 -20.97 -14.07
C LEU A 19 -3.76 -21.13 -12.55
N GLY A 20 -3.05 -22.15 -12.06
CA GLY A 20 -2.84 -22.34 -10.62
C GLY A 20 -2.09 -21.18 -9.95
N LEU A 21 -1.06 -20.64 -10.61
CA LEU A 21 -0.32 -19.47 -10.14
C LEU A 21 -1.20 -18.21 -10.15
N PHE A 22 -1.91 -17.95 -11.26
CA PHE A 22 -2.86 -16.84 -11.36
C PHE A 22 -3.95 -16.91 -10.29
N PHE A 23 -4.50 -18.10 -10.03
CA PHE A 23 -5.53 -18.27 -9.00
C PHE A 23 -4.98 -17.97 -7.60
N ARG A 24 -3.76 -18.43 -7.29
CA ARG A 24 -3.09 -18.12 -6.02
C ARG A 24 -2.90 -16.61 -5.83
N ASP A 25 -2.45 -15.92 -6.86
CA ASP A 25 -2.29 -14.47 -6.84
C ASP A 25 -3.63 -13.76 -6.64
N MET A 26 -4.65 -14.20 -7.37
CA MET A 26 -6.02 -13.71 -7.22
C MET A 26 -6.57 -13.91 -5.81
N LEU A 27 -6.24 -15.00 -5.13
CA LEU A 27 -6.61 -15.21 -3.72
C LEU A 27 -5.96 -14.19 -2.79
N ILE A 28 -4.69 -13.85 -3.03
CA ILE A 28 -3.99 -12.80 -2.27
C ILE A 28 -4.69 -11.45 -2.49
N TYR A 29 -4.97 -11.10 -3.74
CA TYR A 29 -5.59 -9.83 -4.10
C TYR A 29 -6.97 -9.74 -3.46
N LYS A 30 -7.79 -10.79 -3.63
CA LYS A 30 -9.10 -10.90 -3.00
C LYS A 30 -9.03 -10.72 -1.49
N ALA A 31 -8.11 -11.39 -0.80
CA ALA A 31 -7.99 -11.30 0.65
C ALA A 31 -7.65 -9.88 1.14
N LYS A 32 -6.86 -9.12 0.39
CA LYS A 32 -6.56 -7.71 0.70
C LYS A 32 -7.75 -6.80 0.37
N LEU A 33 -8.34 -6.93 -0.81
CA LEU A 33 -9.46 -6.11 -1.27
C LEU A 33 -10.72 -6.31 -0.42
N GLN A 34 -10.96 -7.50 0.12
CA GLN A 34 -12.08 -7.78 1.02
C GLN A 34 -11.99 -7.05 2.36
N LYS A 35 -10.79 -6.66 2.79
CA LYS A 35 -10.60 -5.89 4.02
C LYS A 35 -10.78 -4.38 3.81
N CYS A 36 -10.73 -3.89 2.58
CA CYS A 36 -10.91 -2.48 2.25
C CYS A 36 -12.39 -2.07 2.40
N GLU A 37 -12.65 -0.88 2.93
CA GLU A 37 -14.01 -0.40 3.25
C GLU A 37 -14.60 0.50 2.17
N SER A 38 -13.80 1.04 1.26
CA SER A 38 -14.25 1.91 0.17
C SER A 38 -13.74 1.50 -1.23
N PRO A 39 -14.40 1.95 -2.32
CA PRO A 39 -13.91 1.72 -3.69
C PRO A 39 -12.53 2.32 -3.95
N ILE A 40 -12.21 3.48 -3.37
CA ILE A 40 -10.91 4.14 -3.56
C ILE A 40 -9.78 3.39 -2.84
N GLU A 41 -10.04 2.83 -1.66
CA GLU A 41 -9.09 1.93 -0.98
C GLU A 41 -8.83 0.68 -1.83
N LYS A 42 -9.89 0.05 -2.37
CA LYS A 42 -9.75 -1.12 -3.25
C LYS A 42 -8.92 -0.80 -4.49
N LEU A 43 -9.16 0.37 -5.09
CA LEU A 43 -8.41 0.82 -6.26
C LEU A 43 -6.92 1.02 -5.92
N PHE A 44 -6.63 1.73 -4.82
CA PHE A 44 -5.26 1.91 -4.35
C PHE A 44 -4.58 0.57 -4.06
N ALA A 45 -5.22 -0.32 -3.30
CA ALA A 45 -4.65 -1.62 -2.93
C ALA A 45 -4.38 -2.51 -4.16
N LEU A 46 -5.29 -2.51 -5.13
CA LEU A 46 -5.11 -3.25 -6.38
C LEU A 46 -3.90 -2.73 -7.16
N TYR A 47 -3.78 -1.42 -7.33
CA TYR A 47 -2.66 -0.82 -8.04
C TYR A 47 -1.35 -0.95 -7.26
N PHE A 48 -1.38 -0.97 -5.92
CA PHE A 48 -0.19 -1.20 -5.11
C PHE A 48 0.34 -2.63 -5.32
N LEU A 49 -0.55 -3.63 -5.25
CA LEU A 49 -0.21 -5.03 -5.50
C LEU A 49 0.27 -5.27 -6.93
N TYR A 50 -0.31 -4.56 -7.91
CA TYR A 50 0.13 -4.61 -9.29
C TYR A 50 1.49 -3.93 -9.51
N GLY A 51 1.65 -2.69 -9.05
CA GLY A 51 2.87 -1.90 -9.23
C GLY A 51 4.09 -2.51 -8.54
N GLU A 52 3.88 -3.23 -7.43
CA GLU A 52 4.96 -3.95 -6.73
C GLU A 52 5.57 -5.05 -7.62
N ARG A 53 4.78 -5.68 -8.49
CA ARG A 53 5.28 -6.69 -9.43
C ARG A 53 6.05 -6.09 -10.61
N GLU A 54 5.66 -4.90 -11.05
CA GLU A 54 6.24 -4.24 -12.23
C GLU A 54 7.49 -3.42 -11.89
N GLN A 55 7.46 -2.70 -10.77
CA GLN A 55 8.47 -1.68 -10.41
C GLN A 55 8.86 -1.73 -8.92
N GLY A 56 8.64 -2.89 -8.30
CA GLY A 56 8.81 -3.10 -6.87
C GLY A 56 10.21 -2.80 -6.34
N PHE A 57 10.43 -3.21 -5.11
CA PHE A 57 11.64 -2.84 -4.39
C PHE A 57 12.85 -3.78 -4.69
N GLY A 58 12.77 -4.53 -5.80
CA GLY A 58 13.73 -5.56 -6.23
C GLY A 58 13.38 -6.96 -5.71
N ASP A 59 13.93 -8.00 -6.36
CA ASP A 59 13.57 -9.42 -6.15
C ASP A 59 13.77 -9.94 -4.71
N SER A 60 14.56 -9.24 -3.90
CA SER A 60 14.85 -9.63 -2.51
C SER A 60 14.04 -8.86 -1.47
N ALA A 61 13.15 -7.96 -1.89
CA ALA A 61 12.35 -7.18 -0.96
C ALA A 61 11.14 -7.97 -0.45
N MET A 62 10.90 -7.89 0.86
CA MET A 62 9.64 -8.36 1.43
C MET A 62 8.69 -7.17 1.55
N VAL A 63 7.56 -7.22 0.85
CA VAL A 63 6.54 -6.17 0.86
C VAL A 63 5.24 -6.71 1.44
N LEU A 64 4.66 -5.98 2.41
CA LEU A 64 3.38 -6.31 3.00
C LEU A 64 2.49 -5.07 3.05
N ILE A 65 1.34 -5.13 2.38
CA ILE A 65 0.23 -4.18 2.54
C ILE A 65 -0.82 -4.76 3.49
N GLU A 66 -1.17 -4.03 4.53
CA GLU A 66 -2.16 -4.43 5.54
C GLU A 66 -3.31 -3.42 5.56
N PRO A 67 -4.43 -3.72 4.88
CA PRO A 67 -5.61 -2.88 4.93
C PRO A 67 -6.22 -2.87 6.32
N GLN A 68 -6.74 -1.72 6.73
CA GLN A 68 -7.51 -1.54 7.96
C GLN A 68 -6.72 -1.95 9.23
N TYR A 69 -5.44 -1.60 9.25
CA TYR A 69 -4.51 -2.00 10.32
C TYR A 69 -4.71 -1.18 11.59
N GLU A 70 -4.62 -1.82 12.76
CA GLU A 70 -4.76 -1.17 14.07
C GLU A 70 -3.40 -0.96 14.74
N ILE A 71 -2.99 0.30 14.85
CA ILE A 71 -1.78 0.71 15.55
C ILE A 71 -2.12 1.04 17.00
N HIS A 72 -1.52 0.31 17.93
CA HIS A 72 -1.76 0.46 19.36
C HIS A 72 -0.65 1.33 19.98
N LEU A 73 -0.99 2.56 20.37
CA LEU A 73 -0.06 3.52 20.99
C LEU A 73 -0.54 3.90 22.39
N ASN A 74 0.18 3.46 23.42
CA ASN A 74 -0.21 3.63 24.83
C ASN A 74 -1.64 3.11 25.07
N SER A 75 -2.58 3.99 25.44
CA SER A 75 -3.99 3.68 25.68
C SER A 75 -4.91 4.04 24.50
N THR A 76 -4.36 4.28 23.30
CA THR A 76 -5.13 4.68 22.12
C THR A 76 -4.83 3.75 20.95
N THR A 77 -5.90 3.26 20.30
CA THR A 77 -5.82 2.51 19.05
C THR A 77 -6.11 3.45 17.88
N TYR A 78 -5.23 3.44 16.88
CA TYR A 78 -5.39 4.16 15.63
C TYR A 78 -5.57 3.15 14.51
N ARG A 79 -6.78 3.07 13.96
CA ARG A 79 -7.06 2.32 12.74
C ARG A 79 -6.68 3.15 11.52
N VAL A 80 -5.87 2.62 10.62
CA VAL A 80 -5.38 3.27 9.39
C VAL A 80 -5.87 2.49 8.17
N ASP A 81 -6.03 3.17 7.03
CA ASP A 81 -6.51 2.50 5.81
C ASP A 81 -5.51 1.46 5.32
N PHE A 82 -4.22 1.80 5.31
CA PHE A 82 -3.14 0.85 5.05
C PHE A 82 -1.94 1.10 5.94
N LEU A 83 -1.39 0.02 6.49
CA LEU A 83 0.00 -0.03 6.92
C LEU A 83 0.80 -0.81 5.87
N ILE A 84 1.81 -0.19 5.29
CA ILE A 84 2.71 -0.82 4.33
C ILE A 84 4.06 -1.01 5.02
N SER A 85 4.49 -2.27 5.12
CA SER A 85 5.78 -2.66 5.69
C SER A 85 6.66 -3.21 4.59
N VAL A 86 7.90 -2.74 4.51
CA VAL A 86 8.85 -3.17 3.51
C VAL A 86 10.22 -3.44 4.13
N GLN A 87 10.82 -4.57 3.76
CA GLN A 87 12.21 -4.90 4.10
C GLN A 87 13.06 -4.89 2.82
N ILE A 88 14.00 -3.95 2.73
CA ILE A 88 14.91 -3.78 1.58
C ILE A 88 16.32 -3.57 2.10
N SER A 89 17.30 -4.29 1.55
CA SER A 89 18.72 -4.10 1.88
C SER A 89 19.00 -4.12 3.40
N GLY A 90 18.30 -4.98 4.15
CA GLY A 90 18.42 -5.09 5.61
C GLY A 90 17.72 -4.00 6.40
N GLN A 91 17.10 -3.01 5.76
CA GLN A 91 16.33 -1.96 6.40
C GLN A 91 14.84 -2.32 6.41
N PHE A 92 14.20 -2.08 7.55
CA PHE A 92 12.76 -2.25 7.71
C PHE A 92 12.10 -0.88 7.80
N VAL A 93 11.14 -0.61 6.91
CA VAL A 93 10.40 0.66 6.84
C VAL A 93 8.90 0.41 6.90
N ARG A 94 8.20 1.35 7.53
CA ARG A 94 6.73 1.34 7.65
C ARG A 94 6.16 2.68 7.24
N LEU A 95 5.18 2.65 6.35
CA LEU A 95 4.47 3.83 5.87
C LEU A 95 2.96 3.61 6.04
N ILE A 96 2.28 4.60 6.60
CA ILE A 96 0.83 4.65 6.64
C ILE A 96 0.34 5.36 5.39
N VAL A 97 -0.61 4.74 4.69
CA VAL A 97 -1.35 5.39 3.59
C VAL A 97 -2.80 5.57 3.99
N GLU A 98 -3.33 6.77 3.75
CA GLU A 98 -4.73 7.13 4.02
C GLU A 98 -5.41 7.57 2.72
N CYS A 99 -6.61 7.04 2.46
CA CYS A 99 -7.45 7.34 1.30
C CYS A 99 -8.60 8.26 1.72
N ASP A 100 -8.47 9.54 1.41
CA ASP A 100 -9.41 10.58 1.84
C ASP A 100 -10.57 10.72 0.85
N GLY A 101 -11.70 10.07 1.16
CA GLY A 101 -12.95 10.20 0.41
C GLY A 101 -13.71 11.51 0.64
N HIS A 102 -13.15 12.48 1.40
CA HIS A 102 -13.85 13.73 1.71
C HIS A 102 -14.04 14.68 0.52
N ASP A 103 -13.54 14.37 -0.69
CA ASP A 103 -13.90 15.14 -1.89
C ASP A 103 -15.42 15.17 -2.14
N PHE A 104 -16.16 14.19 -1.60
CA PHE A 104 -17.61 14.11 -1.71
C PHE A 104 -18.38 14.71 -0.52
N HIS A 105 -17.69 15.16 0.54
CA HIS A 105 -18.32 15.71 1.76
C HIS A 105 -17.51 16.85 2.39
N GLU A 106 -18.18 17.95 2.78
CA GLU A 106 -17.51 19.06 3.45
C GLU A 106 -16.82 18.64 4.77
N ARG A 107 -15.54 19.00 4.90
CA ARG A 107 -14.75 18.71 6.10
C ARG A 107 -14.96 19.80 7.15
N THR A 108 -15.41 19.41 8.34
CA THR A 108 -15.58 20.36 9.45
C THR A 108 -14.23 20.77 10.06
N LYS A 109 -14.17 21.97 10.65
CA LYS A 109 -12.98 22.44 11.38
C LYS A 109 -12.59 21.51 12.54
N ALA A 110 -13.58 20.88 13.18
CA ALA A 110 -13.35 19.92 14.27
C ALA A 110 -12.68 18.64 13.75
N GLN A 111 -13.16 18.10 12.62
CA GLN A 111 -12.57 16.93 11.97
C GLN A 111 -11.11 17.20 11.57
N ALA A 112 -10.86 18.31 10.87
CA ALA A 112 -9.50 18.69 10.48
C ALA A 112 -8.55 18.84 11.68
N ARG A 113 -9.03 19.35 12.81
CA ARG A 113 -8.22 19.47 14.04
C ARG A 113 -7.92 18.11 14.65
N TYR A 114 -8.89 17.20 14.66
CA TYR A 114 -8.73 15.83 15.13
C TYR A 114 -7.70 15.07 14.27
N ASP A 115 -7.84 15.13 12.95
CA ASP A 115 -6.94 14.43 12.02
C ASP A 115 -5.49 14.91 12.17
N ARG A 116 -5.28 16.24 12.29
CA ARG A 116 -3.94 16.81 12.55
C ARG A 116 -3.38 16.39 13.91
N ARG A 117 -4.21 16.13 14.92
CA ARG A 117 -3.75 15.62 16.22
C ARG A 117 -3.39 14.15 16.12
N ARG A 118 -4.20 13.35 15.42
CA ARG A 118 -3.95 11.93 15.12
C ARG A 118 -2.64 11.76 14.36
N GLU A 119 -2.45 12.48 13.27
CA GLU A 119 -1.25 12.40 12.44
C GLU A 119 0.02 12.77 13.22
N ARG A 120 -0.02 13.84 14.03
CA ARG A 120 1.11 14.20 14.89
C ARG A 120 1.47 13.12 15.91
N ARG A 121 0.49 12.38 16.43
CA ARG A 121 0.73 11.28 17.38
C ARG A 121 1.38 10.09 16.67
N LEU A 122 0.88 9.71 15.49
CA LEU A 122 1.46 8.64 14.67
C LEU A 122 2.92 8.98 14.29
N LYS A 123 3.18 10.21 13.82
CA LYS A 123 4.52 10.70 13.51
C LYS A 123 5.46 10.70 14.70
N ALA A 124 4.99 11.18 15.86
CA ALA A 124 5.78 11.15 17.09
C ALA A 124 6.13 9.72 17.55
N SER A 125 5.40 8.71 17.09
CA SER A 125 5.66 7.28 17.36
C SER A 125 6.47 6.59 16.25
N GLY A 126 7.04 7.36 15.32
CA GLY A 126 7.95 6.85 14.28
C GLY A 126 7.26 6.36 13.01
N TYR A 127 5.96 6.63 12.83
CA TYR A 127 5.26 6.33 11.59
C TYR A 127 5.22 7.54 10.66
N GLU A 128 5.62 7.35 9.41
CA GLU A 128 5.31 8.31 8.37
C GLU A 128 3.89 8.10 7.84
N VAL A 129 3.25 9.17 7.39
CA VAL A 129 1.88 9.18 6.89
C VAL A 129 1.84 9.93 5.56
N ILE A 130 1.36 9.26 4.51
CA ILE A 130 0.98 9.88 3.24
C ILE A 130 -0.55 9.76 3.09
N ARG A 131 -1.18 10.81 2.57
CA ARG A 131 -2.64 10.86 2.37
C ARG A 131 -2.89 11.27 0.93
N PHE A 132 -3.79 10.55 0.27
CA PHE A 132 -4.28 10.87 -1.07
C PHE A 132 -5.77 11.15 -1.01
N THR A 133 -6.24 12.15 -1.75
CA THR A 133 -7.68 12.35 -1.94
C THR A 133 -8.26 11.27 -2.86
N GLY A 134 -9.58 11.07 -2.78
CA GLY A 134 -10.29 10.17 -3.69
C GLY A 134 -10.10 10.58 -5.14
N SER A 135 -10.08 11.88 -5.45
CA SER A 135 -9.84 12.40 -6.79
C SER A 135 -8.41 12.14 -7.29
N GLU A 136 -7.39 12.21 -6.43
CA GLU A 136 -6.03 11.83 -6.79
C GLU A 136 -5.94 10.34 -7.17
N ILE A 137 -6.50 9.47 -6.32
CA ILE A 137 -6.47 8.02 -6.55
C ILE A 137 -7.27 7.63 -7.80
N VAL A 138 -8.41 8.27 -8.06
CA VAL A 138 -9.23 7.97 -9.24
C VAL A 138 -8.60 8.51 -10.52
N ALA A 139 -7.99 9.70 -10.46
CA ALA A 139 -7.37 10.32 -11.63
C ALA A 139 -6.11 9.56 -12.08
N ASP A 140 -5.26 9.15 -11.14
CA ASP A 140 -4.03 8.42 -11.44
C ASP A 140 -3.58 7.53 -10.25
N PRO A 141 -4.17 6.33 -10.10
CA PRO A 141 -3.81 5.42 -9.00
C PRO A 141 -2.36 4.93 -9.11
N TYR A 142 -1.83 4.84 -10.32
CA TYR A 142 -0.47 4.41 -10.57
C TYR A 142 0.55 5.42 -10.02
N LYS A 143 0.29 6.72 -10.22
CA LYS A 143 1.09 7.79 -9.64
C LYS A 143 1.06 7.76 -8.11
N CYS A 144 -0.10 7.61 -7.47
CA CYS A 144 -0.19 7.49 -6.01
C CYS A 144 0.66 6.33 -5.45
N VAL A 145 0.62 5.18 -6.13
CA VAL A 145 1.42 4.00 -5.76
C VAL A 145 2.91 4.25 -5.98
N THR A 146 3.29 4.89 -7.08
CA THR A 146 4.69 5.23 -7.38
C THR A 146 5.25 6.18 -6.33
N GLU A 147 4.50 7.23 -5.96
CA GLU A 147 4.88 8.15 -4.88
C GLU A 147 5.03 7.44 -3.54
N THR A 148 4.12 6.51 -3.24
CA THR A 148 4.20 5.66 -2.03
C THR A 148 5.49 4.83 -2.01
N MET A 149 5.80 4.14 -3.11
CA MET A 149 7.00 3.30 -3.19
C MET A 149 8.29 4.11 -3.14
N GLU A 150 8.34 5.25 -3.83
CA GLU A 150 9.50 6.13 -3.83
C GLU A 150 9.78 6.70 -2.43
N LEU A 151 8.73 7.12 -1.72
CA LEU A 151 8.86 7.55 -0.33
C LEU A 151 9.44 6.43 0.56
N MET A 152 8.95 5.20 0.42
CA MET A 152 9.48 4.06 1.19
C MET A 152 10.94 3.73 0.83
N LYS A 153 11.34 3.84 -0.44
CA LYS A 153 12.75 3.69 -0.88
C LYS A 153 13.63 4.76 -0.21
N GLN A 154 13.18 6.02 -0.21
CA GLN A 154 13.90 7.12 0.44
C GLN A 154 14.03 6.92 1.95
N MET A 155 12.98 6.45 2.62
CA MET A 155 13.02 6.11 4.05
C MET A 155 14.09 5.05 4.35
N ALA A 156 14.19 4.00 3.51
CA ALA A 156 15.17 2.94 3.68
C ALA A 156 16.63 3.44 3.49
N LEU A 157 16.84 4.29 2.47
CA LEU A 157 18.15 4.93 2.23
C LEU A 157 18.56 5.82 3.40
N ASN A 158 17.62 6.63 3.92
CA ASN A 158 17.88 7.53 5.05
C ASN A 158 18.22 6.77 6.33
N ASN A 159 17.60 5.60 6.57
CA ASN A 159 17.94 4.76 7.71
C ASN A 159 19.34 4.17 7.59
N THR A 160 19.73 3.73 6.39
CA THR A 160 21.09 3.24 6.11
C THR A 160 22.15 4.32 6.37
N ALA A 161 21.92 5.55 5.89
CA ALA A 161 22.85 6.67 6.08
C ALA A 161 23.03 7.04 7.56
N LYS A 162 22.00 6.90 8.40
CA LYS A 162 22.11 7.11 9.85
C LYS A 162 22.97 6.05 10.53
N CYS A 163 22.89 4.79 10.09
CA CYS A 163 23.70 3.70 10.66
C CYS A 163 25.20 3.81 10.33
N ILE A 164 25.57 4.45 9.22
CA ILE A 164 26.98 4.63 8.82
C ILE A 164 27.65 5.79 9.60
N ASN A 165 26.86 6.77 10.07
CA ASN A 165 27.35 7.97 10.73
C ASN A 165 27.31 7.89 12.28
N GLN A 166 27.09 6.69 12.85
CA GLN A 166 27.15 6.39 14.28
C GLN A 166 28.32 5.45 14.57
#